data_AF-R6DME4-F1
#
_entry.id   AF-R6DME4-F1
#
_cell.length_a   1.000
_cell.length_b   1.000
_cell.length_c   1.000
_cell.angle_alpha   90.00
_cell.angle_beta   90.00
_cell.angle_gamma   90.00
#
_symmetry.space_group_name_H-M   'P 1'
#
loop_
_entity.id
_entity.type
_entity.pdbx_description
1 polymer ?
#
loop_
_entity_poly.entity_id
_entity_poly.type
_entity_poly.pdbx_seq_one_letter_code
_entity_poly.pdbx_strand_id
1 'polypeptide(L)'
;MKKYLNVIENEELNCRQYYLLYIGMFLITFNRCFWYFIIMGKSFIEVSANSAKDGLSQHFTFLMYYGHYLRTIIRSIFIEHTFQIPIFDFNIGFGDDIVNTLSYYVMGDPFALLSVFVPMDKTEVLYHFLIVARFFLAGVSFSVYCRYHKLTSAYTLVGSMIYVFSGYALLTGIMRYFVIYHCTKSWLLLNF
;
A
#
# COMPACT_ATOMS: atom_id res chain seq x y z
N MET A 1 5.46 -38.36 17.66
CA MET A 1 5.43 -37.48 16.46
C MET A 1 4.05 -37.46 15.79
N LYS A 2 3.49 -38.60 15.36
CA LYS A 2 2.12 -38.68 14.77
C LYS A 2 0.98 -38.09 15.63
N LYS A 3 1.03 -38.26 16.96
CA LYS A 3 0.01 -37.69 17.87
C LYS A 3 -0.01 -36.15 17.88
N TYR A 4 1.14 -35.49 17.70
CA TYR A 4 1.23 -34.03 17.64
C TYR A 4 0.82 -33.50 16.26
N LEU A 5 1.18 -34.22 15.18
CA LEU A 5 0.70 -33.91 13.83
C LEU A 5 -0.84 -33.96 13.75
N ASN A 6 -1.47 -34.97 14.35
CA ASN A 6 -2.94 -35.09 14.38
C ASN A 6 -3.63 -34.00 15.23
N VAL A 7 -2.96 -33.40 16.21
CA VAL A 7 -3.53 -32.27 16.98
C VAL A 7 -3.49 -30.99 16.14
N ILE A 8 -2.40 -30.77 15.40
CA ILE A 8 -2.24 -29.61 14.52
C ILE A 8 -3.20 -29.70 13.31
N GLU A 9 -3.43 -30.89 12.78
CA GLU A 9 -4.39 -31.15 11.69
C GLU A 9 -5.85 -30.96 12.12
N ASN A 10 -6.16 -31.11 13.41
CA ASN A 10 -7.49 -30.82 13.98
C ASN A 10 -7.70 -29.33 14.35
N GLU A 11 -6.65 -28.50 14.31
CA GLU A 11 -6.69 -27.05 14.57
C GLU A 11 -6.66 -26.21 13.28
N GLU A 12 -6.89 -26.81 12.12
CA GLU A 12 -7.02 -26.04 10.88
C GLU A 12 -8.28 -25.16 10.91
N LEU A 13 -8.06 -23.88 11.19
CA LEU A 13 -9.10 -22.86 11.12
C LEU A 13 -9.71 -22.81 9.72
N ASN A 14 -11.05 -22.80 9.67
CA ASN A 14 -11.78 -22.49 8.46
C ASN A 14 -11.27 -21.16 7.85
N CYS A 15 -11.26 -21.05 6.52
CA CYS A 15 -10.76 -19.85 5.83
C CYS A 15 -11.35 -18.55 6.39
N ARG A 16 -12.66 -18.53 6.67
CA ARG A 16 -13.34 -17.37 7.28
C ARG A 16 -12.82 -17.04 8.69
N GLN A 17 -12.66 -18.04 9.54
CA GLN A 17 -12.17 -17.85 10.91
C GLN A 17 -10.73 -17.36 10.92
N TYR A 18 -9.89 -17.89 10.02
CA TYR A 18 -8.52 -17.43 9.84
C TYR A 18 -8.46 -15.94 9.46
N TYR A 19 -9.22 -15.51 8.44
CA TYR A 19 -9.17 -14.11 8.02
C TYR A 19 -9.75 -13.16 9.06
N LEU A 20 -10.77 -13.56 9.82
CA LEU A 20 -11.28 -12.78 10.95
C LEU A 20 -10.22 -12.60 12.04
N LEU A 21 -9.52 -13.68 12.38
CA LEU A 21 -8.42 -13.64 13.35
C LEU A 21 -7.26 -12.76 12.85
N TYR A 22 -6.88 -12.92 11.58
CA TYR A 22 -5.87 -12.10 10.93
C TYR A 22 -6.22 -10.60 10.97
N ILE A 23 -7.45 -10.23 10.58
CA ILE A 23 -7.92 -8.84 10.64
C ILE A 23 -7.85 -8.30 12.07
N GLY A 24 -8.32 -9.07 13.06
CA GLY A 24 -8.28 -8.66 14.46
C GLY A 24 -6.85 -8.39 14.95
N MET A 25 -5.94 -9.33 14.72
CA MET A 25 -4.54 -9.17 15.13
C MET A 25 -3.81 -8.07 14.36
N PHE A 26 -4.11 -7.91 13.07
CA PHE A 26 -3.55 -6.85 12.25
C PHE A 26 -3.96 -5.49 12.80
N LEU A 27 -5.25 -5.27 13.09
CA LEU A 27 -5.76 -4.01 13.62
C LEU A 27 -5.15 -3.67 14.99
N ILE A 28 -5.05 -4.66 15.88
CA ILE A 28 -4.42 -4.46 17.20
C ILE A 28 -2.95 -4.07 17.04
N THR A 29 -2.19 -4.84 16.25
CA THR A 29 -0.75 -4.60 16.08
C THR A 29 -0.48 -3.29 15.35
N PHE A 30 -1.21 -3.01 14.28
CA PHE A 30 -1.12 -1.77 13.51
C PHE A 30 -1.42 -0.57 14.41
N ASN A 31 -2.53 -0.60 15.16
CA ASN A 31 -2.88 0.48 16.06
C ASN A 31 -1.77 0.70 17.10
N ARG A 32 -1.21 -0.35 17.70
CA ARG A 32 -0.11 -0.25 18.69
C ARG A 32 1.17 0.33 18.09
N CYS A 33 1.56 -0.09 16.89
CA CYS A 33 2.76 0.42 16.20
C CYS A 33 2.63 1.92 15.88
N PHE A 34 1.45 2.35 15.43
CA PHE A 34 1.23 3.71 14.95
C PHE A 34 0.55 4.64 15.97
N TRP A 35 0.19 4.13 17.14
CA TRP A 35 -0.42 4.89 18.24
C TRP A 35 0.40 6.13 18.62
N TYR A 36 1.73 5.99 18.62
CA TYR A 36 2.65 7.09 18.93
C TYR A 36 2.54 8.26 17.93
N PHE A 37 2.33 7.97 16.64
CA PHE A 37 2.14 9.01 15.62
C PHE A 37 0.85 9.80 15.85
N ILE A 38 -0.21 9.11 16.27
CA ILE A 38 -1.52 9.72 16.58
C ILE A 38 -1.39 10.67 17.78
N ILE A 39 -0.74 10.24 18.88
CA ILE A 39 -0.53 11.09 20.06
C ILE A 39 0.29 12.33 19.72
N MET A 40 1.32 12.16 18.88
CA MET A 40 2.22 13.26 18.51
C MET A 40 1.61 14.20 17.46
N GLY A 41 0.39 13.93 16.97
CA GLY A 41 -0.25 14.73 15.92
C GLY A 41 0.54 14.77 14.61
N LYS A 42 1.37 13.76 14.35
CA LYS A 42 2.21 13.70 13.14
C LYS A 42 1.53 12.84 12.08
N SER A 43 1.48 13.34 10.84
CA SER A 43 1.06 12.58 9.67
C SER A 43 2.03 11.44 9.36
N PHE A 44 1.60 10.41 8.63
CA PHE A 44 2.50 9.38 8.10
C PHE A 44 3.44 9.89 7.00
N ILE A 45 3.24 11.15 6.57
CA ILE A 45 4.09 11.81 5.58
C ILE A 45 5.42 12.18 6.24
N GLU A 46 6.53 11.72 5.65
CA GLU A 46 7.87 12.01 6.14
C GLU A 46 8.25 13.48 5.90
N VAL A 47 8.04 14.30 6.93
CA VAL A 47 8.52 15.69 6.99
C VAL A 47 9.64 15.76 8.03
N SER A 48 10.88 15.91 7.57
CA SER A 48 12.02 16.16 8.46
C SER A 48 12.17 17.66 8.66
N ALA A 49 12.53 18.08 9.87
CA ALA A 49 12.66 19.47 10.29
C ALA A 49 13.58 20.34 9.41
N ASN A 50 14.42 19.73 8.56
CA ASN A 50 15.36 20.42 7.69
C ASN A 50 15.15 20.21 6.17
N SER A 51 14.29 19.27 5.75
CA SER A 51 13.95 19.04 4.31
C SER A 51 12.70 18.15 4.16
N ALA A 52 11.89 18.42 3.13
CA ALA A 52 10.95 17.45 2.57
C ALA A 52 11.74 16.24 2.06
N LYS A 53 11.62 15.07 2.71
CA LYS A 53 12.25 13.84 2.21
C LYS A 53 11.44 13.25 1.04
N ASP A 54 11.96 12.18 0.44
CA ASP A 54 11.35 11.45 -0.69
C ASP A 54 9.83 11.21 -0.51
N GLY A 55 9.38 10.93 0.72
CA GLY A 55 7.97 10.70 1.06
C GLY A 55 7.01 11.85 0.72
N LEU A 56 7.43 13.10 0.92
CA LEU A 56 6.61 14.28 0.61
C LEU A 56 6.85 14.76 -0.83
N SER A 57 8.12 14.91 -1.21
CA SER A 57 8.52 15.56 -2.47
C SER A 57 8.24 14.72 -3.70
N GLN A 58 8.40 13.40 -3.60
CA GLN A 58 8.14 12.49 -4.70
C GLN A 58 6.75 11.89 -4.50
N HIS A 59 6.61 11.16 -3.41
CA HIS A 59 5.49 10.29 -3.19
C HIS A 59 4.15 11.04 -3.06
N PHE A 60 4.00 11.88 -2.05
CA PHE A 60 2.73 12.59 -1.83
C PHE A 60 2.39 13.55 -2.99
N THR A 61 3.40 14.30 -3.46
CA THR A 61 3.21 15.32 -4.51
C THR A 61 2.81 14.70 -5.84
N PHE A 62 3.45 13.61 -6.27
CA PHE A 62 3.07 12.93 -7.51
C PHE A 62 1.71 12.24 -7.39
N LEU A 63 1.31 11.72 -6.22
CA LEU A 63 -0.03 11.16 -6.03
C LEU A 63 -1.13 12.23 -6.17
N MET A 64 -0.90 13.40 -5.57
CA MET A 64 -1.81 14.55 -5.66
C MET A 64 -1.92 15.04 -7.11
N TYR A 65 -0.78 15.21 -7.78
CA TYR A 65 -0.73 15.63 -9.19
C TYR A 65 -1.41 14.59 -10.10
N TYR A 66 -1.18 13.30 -9.86
CA TYR A 66 -1.79 12.22 -10.65
C TYR A 66 -3.32 12.25 -10.57
N GLY A 67 -3.88 12.42 -9.37
CA GLY A 67 -5.33 12.56 -9.20
C GLY A 67 -5.89 13.79 -9.93
N HIS A 68 -5.18 14.92 -9.87
CA HIS A 68 -5.55 16.12 -10.61
C HIS A 68 -5.49 15.90 -12.12
N TYR A 69 -4.40 15.34 -12.62
CA TYR A 69 -4.20 15.01 -14.04
C TYR A 69 -5.31 14.13 -14.60
N LEU A 70 -5.65 13.04 -13.90
CA LEU A 70 -6.73 12.15 -14.32
C LEU A 70 -8.10 12.84 -14.30
N ARG A 71 -8.40 13.67 -13.29
CA ARG A 71 -9.64 14.46 -13.26
C ARG A 71 -9.71 15.46 -14.40
N THR A 72 -8.59 16.09 -14.75
CA THR A 72 -8.51 17.01 -15.90
C THR A 72 -8.83 16.27 -17.19
N ILE A 73 -8.23 15.09 -17.42
CA ILE A 73 -8.55 14.25 -18.60
C ILE A 73 -10.04 13.89 -18.64
N ILE A 74 -10.61 13.45 -17.51
CA ILE A 74 -12.04 13.12 -17.43
C ILE A 74 -12.90 14.35 -17.73
N ARG A 75 -12.56 15.52 -17.16
CA ARG A 75 -13.27 16.76 -17.42
C ARG A 75 -13.18 17.18 -18.90
N SER A 76 -12.01 17.10 -19.51
CA SER A 76 -11.83 17.46 -20.92
C SER A 76 -12.64 16.56 -21.85
N ILE A 77 -12.67 15.25 -21.58
CA ILE A 77 -13.45 14.28 -22.37
C ILE A 77 -14.96 14.44 -22.17
N PHE A 78 -15.44 14.51 -20.92
CA PHE A 78 -16.87 14.41 -20.61
C PHE A 78 -17.60 15.75 -20.46
N ILE A 79 -16.90 16.82 -20.11
CA ILE A 79 -17.52 18.15 -19.89
C ILE A 79 -17.19 19.06 -21.07
N GLU A 80 -15.91 19.21 -21.39
CA GLU A 80 -15.46 20.16 -22.41
C GLU A 80 -15.54 19.58 -23.83
N HIS A 81 -15.68 18.25 -23.95
CA HIS A 81 -15.70 17.50 -25.22
C HIS A 81 -14.48 17.80 -26.11
N THR A 82 -13.41 18.26 -25.49
CA THR A 82 -12.11 18.48 -26.10
C THR A 82 -11.27 17.25 -25.75
N PHE A 83 -10.99 16.40 -26.73
CA PHE A 83 -10.11 15.24 -26.57
C PHE A 83 -8.64 15.68 -26.46
N GLN A 84 -8.34 16.51 -25.47
CA GLN A 84 -7.03 17.06 -25.20
C GLN A 84 -6.44 16.36 -23.97
N ILE A 85 -5.42 15.56 -24.20
CA ILE A 85 -4.64 14.92 -23.14
C ILE A 85 -3.36 15.77 -23.00
N PRO A 86 -3.13 16.41 -21.85
CA PRO A 86 -1.90 17.17 -21.64
C PRO A 86 -0.71 16.20 -21.60
N ILE A 87 0.27 16.39 -22.48
CA ILE A 87 1.44 15.51 -22.57
C ILE A 87 2.62 16.11 -21.79
N PHE A 88 2.67 17.42 -21.67
CA PHE A 88 3.82 18.17 -21.18
C PHE A 88 3.42 19.24 -20.16
N ASP A 89 4.21 19.39 -19.10
CA ASP A 89 4.07 20.43 -18.08
C ASP A 89 5.47 20.85 -17.56
N PHE A 90 5.77 22.14 -17.57
CA PHE A 90 7.07 22.65 -17.11
C PHE A 90 7.27 22.54 -15.60
N ASN A 91 6.20 22.31 -14.84
CA ASN A 91 6.26 22.21 -13.38
C ASN A 91 6.59 20.79 -12.88
N ILE A 92 6.70 19.82 -13.79
CA ILE A 92 6.94 18.41 -13.46
C ILE A 92 8.18 17.88 -14.20
N GLY A 93 8.91 16.95 -13.57
CA GLY A 93 9.98 16.21 -14.24
C GLY A 93 11.17 17.05 -14.74
N PHE A 94 11.34 18.29 -14.27
CA PHE A 94 12.31 19.26 -14.83
C PHE A 94 12.11 19.52 -16.34
N GLY A 95 10.86 19.49 -16.81
CA GLY A 95 10.52 19.66 -18.23
C GLY A 95 10.62 18.35 -19.02
N ASP A 96 10.43 17.21 -18.37
CA ASP A 96 10.22 15.90 -18.99
C ASP A 96 8.72 15.65 -19.20
N ASP A 97 8.38 14.68 -20.06
CA ASP A 97 6.99 14.34 -20.35
C ASP A 97 6.24 13.88 -19.09
N ILE A 98 4.97 14.30 -18.97
CA ILE A 98 4.12 14.03 -17.81
C ILE A 98 3.98 12.51 -17.60
N VAL A 99 3.70 11.78 -18.68
CA VAL A 99 3.48 10.33 -18.64
C VAL A 99 4.75 9.60 -18.24
N ASN A 100 5.91 10.03 -18.72
CA ASN A 100 7.20 9.41 -18.38
C ASN A 100 7.51 9.61 -16.90
N THR A 101 7.39 10.84 -16.42
CA THR A 101 7.63 11.19 -15.02
C THR A 101 6.68 10.44 -14.10
N LEU A 102 5.38 10.42 -14.42
CA LEU A 102 4.38 9.71 -13.62
C LEU A 102 4.59 8.20 -13.63
N SER A 103 5.04 7.61 -14.74
CA SER A 103 5.37 6.18 -14.85
C SER A 103 6.46 5.73 -13.89
N TYR A 104 7.39 6.62 -13.55
CA TYR A 104 8.41 6.31 -12.56
C TYR A 104 7.89 6.33 -11.11
N TYR A 105 6.95 7.22 -10.79
CA TYR A 105 6.55 7.48 -9.39
C TYR A 105 5.21 6.88 -8.96
N VAL A 106 4.22 6.80 -9.85
CA VAL A 106 2.81 6.55 -9.48
C VAL A 106 2.05 5.73 -10.52
N MET A 107 2.29 5.92 -11.81
CA MET A 107 1.50 5.28 -12.86
C MET A 107 1.84 3.78 -12.95
N GLY A 108 0.81 2.94 -13.13
CA GLY A 108 0.93 1.47 -13.08
C GLY A 108 0.56 0.86 -11.72
N ASP A 109 0.19 1.68 -10.75
CA ASP A 109 -0.27 1.31 -9.42
C ASP A 109 -1.81 1.21 -9.33
N PRO A 110 -2.33 -0.01 -9.10
CA PRO A 110 -3.67 -0.34 -8.62
C PRO A 110 -4.46 0.76 -7.94
N PHE A 111 -3.84 1.13 -6.81
CA PHE A 111 -4.43 1.89 -5.76
C PHE A 111 -4.24 3.39 -5.99
N ALA A 112 -3.23 3.80 -6.76
CA ALA A 112 -3.07 5.19 -7.14
C ALA A 112 -4.22 5.70 -8.00
N LEU A 113 -4.92 4.83 -8.75
CA LEU A 113 -6.13 5.19 -9.50
C LEU A 113 -7.26 5.69 -8.59
N LEU A 114 -7.28 5.30 -7.31
CA LEU A 114 -8.25 5.83 -6.35
C LEU A 114 -8.09 7.34 -6.13
N SER A 115 -6.94 7.93 -6.49
CA SER A 115 -6.70 9.38 -6.45
C SER A 115 -7.66 10.18 -7.30
N VAL A 116 -8.27 9.58 -8.34
CA VAL A 116 -9.29 10.23 -9.18
C VAL A 116 -10.46 10.73 -8.35
N PHE A 117 -10.91 9.92 -7.39
CA PHE A 117 -12.12 10.18 -6.61
C PHE A 117 -11.89 11.15 -5.44
N VAL A 118 -10.63 11.51 -5.15
CA VAL A 118 -10.28 12.30 -3.97
C VAL A 118 -9.75 13.66 -4.40
N PRO A 119 -10.37 14.79 -3.95
CA PRO A 119 -9.87 16.13 -4.26
C PRO A 119 -8.50 16.37 -3.62
N MET A 120 -7.72 17.32 -4.16
CA MET A 120 -6.34 17.56 -3.73
C MET A 120 -6.21 17.79 -2.22
N ASP A 121 -7.15 18.54 -1.63
CA ASP A 121 -7.17 18.84 -0.18
C ASP A 121 -7.33 17.60 0.72
N LYS A 122 -7.87 16.51 0.18
CA LYS A 122 -8.10 15.25 0.92
C LYS A 122 -7.09 14.16 0.56
N THR A 123 -6.05 14.49 -0.20
CA THR A 123 -5.03 13.52 -0.64
C THR A 123 -4.28 12.91 0.55
N GLU A 124 -4.14 13.64 1.66
CA GLU A 124 -3.53 13.12 2.89
C GLU A 124 -4.31 11.93 3.45
N VAL A 125 -5.64 12.01 3.48
CA VAL A 125 -6.50 10.91 3.95
C VAL A 125 -6.37 9.69 3.04
N LEU A 126 -6.34 9.93 1.73
CA LEU A 126 -6.09 8.85 0.76
C LEU A 126 -4.73 8.22 0.99
N TYR A 127 -3.68 9.02 1.17
CA TYR A 127 -2.32 8.55 1.41
C TYR A 127 -2.26 7.64 2.65
N HIS A 128 -2.88 8.04 3.75
CA HIS A 128 -2.99 7.22 4.96
C HIS A 128 -3.75 5.91 4.71
N PHE A 129 -4.89 5.97 4.00
CA PHE A 129 -5.65 4.79 3.63
C PHE A 129 -4.83 3.82 2.77
N LEU A 130 -4.08 4.34 1.79
CA LEU A 130 -3.24 3.54 0.89
C LEU A 130 -2.15 2.79 1.65
N ILE A 131 -1.52 3.42 2.65
CA ILE A 131 -0.54 2.76 3.51
C ILE A 131 -1.21 1.58 4.23
N VAL A 132 -2.32 1.81 4.93
CA VAL A 132 -3.02 0.74 5.69
C VAL A 132 -3.45 -0.40 4.77
N ALA A 133 -4.05 -0.08 3.62
CA ALA A 133 -4.51 -1.06 2.65
C ALA A 133 -3.35 -1.93 2.14
N ARG A 134 -2.17 -1.36 1.89
CA ARG A 134 -0.99 -2.11 1.44
C ARG A 134 -0.42 -3.03 2.50
N PHE A 135 -0.30 -2.57 3.74
CA PHE A 135 0.15 -3.41 4.85
C PHE A 135 -0.78 -4.62 5.05
N PHE A 136 -2.10 -4.39 4.94
CA PHE A 136 -3.09 -5.45 5.02
C PHE A 136 -2.96 -6.45 3.87
N LEU A 137 -2.88 -5.96 2.63
CA LEU A 137 -2.77 -6.82 1.45
C LEU A 137 -1.45 -7.59 1.38
N ALA A 138 -0.35 -7.03 1.90
CA ALA A 138 0.93 -7.73 2.01
C ALA A 138 0.81 -8.99 2.88
N GLY A 139 0.13 -8.91 4.03
CA GLY A 139 -0.07 -10.08 4.87
C GLY A 139 -1.12 -11.07 4.35
N VAL A 140 -2.12 -10.58 3.61
CA VAL A 140 -3.04 -11.47 2.85
C VAL A 140 -2.27 -12.23 1.77
N SER A 141 -1.42 -11.55 0.99
CA SER A 141 -0.58 -12.16 -0.06
C SER A 141 0.34 -13.24 0.54
N PHE A 142 1.00 -12.94 1.66
CA PHE A 142 1.81 -13.91 2.39
C PHE A 142 0.97 -15.10 2.89
N SER A 143 -0.24 -14.84 3.40
CA SER A 143 -1.14 -15.91 3.85
C SER A 143 -1.55 -16.84 2.71
N VAL A 144 -1.81 -16.30 1.52
CA VAL A 144 -2.11 -17.09 0.32
C VAL A 144 -0.90 -17.92 -0.10
N TYR A 145 0.30 -17.34 -0.07
CA TYR A 145 1.54 -18.06 -0.37
C TYR A 145 1.78 -19.26 0.56
N CYS A 146 1.63 -19.07 1.87
CA CYS A 146 1.78 -20.17 2.83
C CYS A 146 0.72 -21.26 2.66
N ARG A 147 -0.53 -20.89 2.35
CA ARG A 147 -1.61 -21.84 2.06
C ARG A 147 -1.35 -22.65 0.79
N TYR A 148 -0.75 -22.04 -0.24
CA TYR A 148 -0.34 -22.77 -1.44
C TYR A 148 0.66 -23.89 -1.12
N HIS A 149 1.60 -23.63 -0.21
CA HIS A 149 2.56 -24.63 0.29
C HIS A 149 1.99 -25.55 1.39
N LYS A 150 0.68 -25.53 1.63
CA LYS A 150 -0.02 -26.37 2.63
C LYS A 150 0.55 -26.23 4.04
N LEU A 151 1.00 -25.03 4.39
CA LEU A 151 1.41 -24.70 5.76
C LEU A 151 0.18 -24.53 6.65
N THR A 152 0.30 -24.97 7.90
CA THR A 152 -0.80 -24.90 8.87
C THR A 152 -1.21 -23.44 9.14
N SER A 153 -2.46 -23.25 9.54
CA SER A 153 -3.01 -21.91 9.81
C SER A 153 -2.25 -21.13 10.88
N ALA A 154 -1.77 -21.78 11.94
CA ALA A 154 -1.05 -21.13 13.03
C ALA A 154 0.31 -20.54 12.57
N TYR A 155 1.13 -21.34 11.88
CA TYR A 155 2.40 -20.87 11.34
C TYR A 155 2.21 -19.77 10.30
N THR A 156 1.18 -19.90 9.46
CA THR A 156 0.85 -18.91 8.43
C THR A 156 0.49 -17.57 9.06
N LEU A 157 -0.30 -17.59 10.16
CA LEU A 157 -0.71 -16.39 10.87
C LEU A 157 0.49 -15.65 11.48
N VAL A 158 1.35 -16.37 12.22
CA VAL A 158 2.54 -15.78 12.85
C VAL A 158 3.50 -15.26 11.79
N GLY A 159 3.77 -16.03 10.74
CA GLY A 159 4.61 -15.61 9.62
C GLY A 159 4.07 -14.36 8.93
N SER A 160 2.75 -14.27 8.71
CA SER A 160 2.13 -13.10 8.07
C SER A 160 2.31 -11.82 8.90
N MET A 161 2.22 -11.91 10.23
CA MET A 161 2.43 -10.76 11.12
C MET A 161 3.90 -10.31 11.12
N ILE A 162 4.83 -11.26 11.22
CA ILE A 162 6.27 -10.96 11.17
C ILE A 162 6.64 -10.33 9.83
N TYR A 163 6.05 -10.82 8.73
CA TYR A 163 6.29 -10.30 7.39
C TYR A 163 5.86 -8.84 7.26
N VAL A 164 4.62 -8.54 7.66
CA VAL A 164 3.99 -7.22 7.57
C VAL A 164 4.63 -6.20 8.52
N PHE A 165 4.97 -6.61 9.75
CA PHE A 165 5.53 -5.73 10.77
C PHE A 165 7.05 -5.88 10.92
N SER A 166 7.72 -6.40 9.89
CA SER A 166 9.18 -6.43 9.85
C SER A 166 9.76 -5.01 9.84
N GLY A 167 10.95 -4.83 10.41
CA GLY A 167 11.61 -3.51 10.44
C GLY A 167 11.79 -2.89 9.04
N TYR A 168 12.01 -3.74 8.03
CA TYR A 168 12.06 -3.32 6.63
C TYR A 168 10.69 -2.82 6.14
N ALA A 169 9.61 -3.56 6.37
CA ALA A 169 8.27 -3.17 5.96
C ALA A 169 7.80 -1.88 6.65
N LEU A 170 8.11 -1.71 7.95
CA LEU A 170 7.81 -0.49 8.69
C LEU A 170 8.59 0.72 8.16
N LEU A 171 9.90 0.59 7.95
CA LEU A 171 10.72 1.69 7.48
C LEU A 171 10.38 2.08 6.04
N THR A 172 10.32 1.11 5.14
CA THR A 172 10.03 1.37 3.72
C THR A 172 8.56 1.73 3.50
N GLY A 173 7.63 1.12 4.23
CA GLY A 173 6.20 1.40 4.07
C GLY A 173 5.80 2.80 4.51
N ILE A 174 6.50 3.38 5.48
CA ILE A 174 6.30 4.78 5.91
C ILE A 174 7.03 5.74 4.97
N MET A 175 8.31 5.47 4.65
CA MET A 175 9.12 6.42 3.85
C MET A 175 8.78 6.41 2.36
N ARG A 176 8.39 5.26 1.82
CA ARG A 176 8.19 5.02 0.39
C ARG A 176 6.99 4.12 0.16
N TYR A 177 5.78 4.69 0.10
CA TYR A 177 4.53 3.90 -0.05
C TYR A 177 4.57 2.92 -1.23
N PHE A 178 5.35 3.22 -2.27
CA PHE A 178 5.46 2.38 -3.47
C PHE A 178 6.20 1.06 -3.21
N VAL A 179 7.14 1.00 -2.26
CA VAL A 179 7.99 -0.18 -2.03
C VAL A 179 7.20 -1.39 -1.52
N ILE A 180 6.06 -1.19 -0.86
CA ILE A 180 5.20 -2.30 -0.40
C ILE A 180 4.67 -3.14 -1.57
N TYR A 181 4.69 -2.63 -2.81
CA TYR A 181 4.43 -3.46 -3.98
C TYR A 181 5.35 -4.67 -4.09
N HIS A 182 6.61 -4.54 -3.65
CA HIS A 182 7.53 -5.67 -3.60
C HIS A 182 7.10 -6.71 -2.56
N CYS A 183 6.49 -6.28 -1.45
CA CYS A 183 5.96 -7.21 -0.45
C CYS A 183 4.70 -7.94 -0.93
N THR A 184 3.91 -7.36 -1.84
CA THR A 184 2.79 -8.09 -2.47
C THR A 184 3.23 -9.12 -3.51
N LYS A 185 4.49 -9.08 -3.99
CA LYS A 185 5.02 -10.03 -5.00
C LYS A 185 5.19 -11.47 -4.49
N SER A 186 5.01 -11.75 -3.19
CA SER A 186 4.98 -13.13 -2.70
C SER A 186 3.99 -14.02 -3.47
N TRP A 187 2.90 -13.44 -3.99
CA TRP A 187 1.95 -14.15 -4.85
C TRP A 187 2.48 -14.41 -6.28
N LEU A 188 3.33 -13.53 -6.83
CA LEU A 188 3.94 -13.74 -8.15
C LEU A 188 4.97 -14.87 -8.15
N LEU A 189 5.54 -15.20 -6.99
CA LEU A 189 6.45 -16.33 -6.82
C LEU A 189 5.74 -17.70 -6.90
N LEU A 190 4.41 -17.73 -6.95
CA LEU A 190 3.64 -18.96 -7.11
C LEU A 190 3.72 -19.55 -8.53
N ASN A 191 4.21 -18.78 -9.51
CA ASN A 191 4.36 -19.19 -10.91
C ASN A 191 5.78 -19.65 -11.28
N PHE A 192 6.66 -19.87 -10.29
CA PHE A 192 8.01 -20.42 -10.47
C PHE A 192 8.21 -21.72 -9.69
#